data_AF-A0A955QLG8-F1
#
_entry.id   AF-A0A955QLG8-F1
#
_cell.length_a   1.000
_cell.length_b   1.000
_cell.length_c   1.000
_cell.angle_alpha   90.00
_cell.angle_beta   90.00
_cell.angle_gamma   90.00
#
_symmetry.space_group_name_H-M   'P 1'
#
loop_
_entity.id
_entity.type
_entity.pdbx_description
1 polymer ?
#
loop_
_entity_poly.entity_id
_entity_poly.type
_entity_poly.pdbx_seq_one_letter_code
_entity_poly.pdbx_strand_id
1 'polypeptide(L)' 'MKHNPAFIQLVEEVRNRVRECSLETMRTMLAQNDSMPVIDVREDREVRKGIIPGAIHIGRGVLERDIESMIPDKN' A
#
# COMPACT_ATOMS: atom_id res chain seq x y z
N MET A 1 -10.54 12.24 -9.41
CA MET A 1 -9.53 13.23 -9.84
C MET A 1 -9.20 12.99 -11.30
N LYS A 2 -8.86 14.03 -12.06
CA LYS A 2 -8.38 13.89 -13.45
C LYS A 2 -6.86 13.79 -13.42
N HIS A 3 -6.32 12.63 -13.77
CA HIS A 3 -4.87 12.40 -13.82
C HIS A 3 -4.32 12.68 -15.23
N ASN A 4 -3.04 13.05 -15.31
CA ASN A 4 -2.35 13.29 -16.58
C ASN A 4 -2.20 11.96 -17.35
N PRO A 5 -2.41 11.93 -18.69
CA PRO A 5 -2.22 10.73 -19.50
C PRO A 5 -0.89 9.99 -19.28
N ALA A 6 0.24 10.69 -19.15
CA ALA A 6 1.54 10.05 -18.93
C ALA A 6 1.63 9.32 -17.58
N PHE A 7 0.97 9.88 -16.55
CA PHE A 7 0.87 9.21 -15.25
C PHE A 7 0.01 7.95 -15.33
N ILE A 8 -1.12 8.01 -16.04
CA ILE A 8 -2.01 6.85 -16.23
C ILE A 8 -1.26 5.73 -16.95
N GLN A 9 -0.52 6.07 -18.02
CA GLN A 9 0.27 5.11 -18.77
C GLN A 9 1.28 4.36 -17.87
N LEU A 10 2.03 5.09 -17.04
CA LEU A 10 2.99 4.49 -16.11
C LEU A 10 2.30 3.53 -15.12
N VAL A 11 1.14 3.90 -14.58
CA VAL A 11 0.38 3.06 -13.65
C VAL A 11 -0.07 1.77 -14.35
N GLU A 12 -0.64 1.85 -15.54
CA GLU A 12 -1.12 0.68 -16.29
C GLU A 12 0.03 -0.27 -16.70
N GLU A 13 1.20 0.27 -17.06
CA GLU A 13 2.39 -0.55 -17.37
C GLU A 13 2.87 -1.36 -16.16
N VAL A 14 2.81 -0.78 -14.96
CA VAL A 14 3.20 -1.44 -13.71
C VAL A 14 2.10 -2.38 -13.20
N ARG A 15 0.82 -2.07 -13.46
CA ARG A 15 -0.33 -2.84 -12.97
C ARG A 15 -0.27 -4.30 -13.38
N ASN A 16 0.24 -4.59 -14.58
CA ASN A 16 0.42 -5.95 -15.09
C ASN A 16 1.53 -6.75 -14.40
N ARG A 17 2.34 -6.12 -13.55
CA ARG A 17 3.47 -6.73 -12.83
C ARG A 17 3.19 -6.92 -11.34
N VAL A 18 2.02 -6.50 -10.87
CA VAL A 18 1.62 -6.59 -9.47
C VAL A 18 0.31 -7.37 -9.34
N ARG A 19 0.04 -7.89 -8.16
CA ARG A 19 -1.25 -8.50 -7.84
C ARG A 19 -2.13 -7.44 -7.21
N GLU A 20 -3.31 -7.24 -7.77
CA GLU A 20 -4.35 -6.39 -7.19
C GLU A 20 -5.36 -7.26 -6.45
N CYS A 21 -5.94 -6.75 -5.37
CA CYS A 21 -7.02 -7.40 -4.65
C CYS A 21 -8.19 -6.44 -4.46
N SER A 22 -9.40 -6.98 -4.33
CA SER A 22 -10.57 -6.18 -3.98
C SER A 22 -10.60 -5.89 -2.46
N LEU A 23 -11.42 -4.92 -2.05
CA LEU A 23 -11.66 -4.65 -0.63
C LEU A 23 -12.18 -5.88 0.13
N GLU A 24 -13.02 -6.69 -0.53
CA GLU A 24 -13.56 -7.92 0.06
C GLU A 24 -12.47 -8.97 0.25
N THR A 25 -11.63 -9.18 -0.77
CA THR A 25 -10.47 -10.08 -0.67
C THR A 25 -9.53 -9.64 0.44
N MET A 26 -9.23 -8.33 0.52
CA MET A 26 -8.39 -7.79 1.59
C MET A 26 -8.97 -8.03 2.99
N ARG A 27 -10.28 -7.83 3.18
CA ARG A 27 -10.96 -8.12 4.46
C ARG A 27 -10.86 -9.58 4.84
N THR A 28 -11.06 -10.49 3.89
CA THR A 28 -10.92 -11.94 4.13
C THR A 28 -9.49 -12.31 4.49
N MET A 29 -8.49 -11.76 3.79
CA MET A 29 -7.08 -12.00 4.10
C MET A 29 -6.71 -11.52 5.50
N LEU A 30 -7.18 -10.33 5.89
CA LEU A 30 -6.97 -9.80 7.24
C LEU A 30 -7.66 -10.65 8.32
N ALA A 31 -8.87 -11.14 8.05
CA ALA A 31 -9.58 -12.02 8.98
C ALA A 31 -8.94 -13.41 9.13
N GLN A 32 -8.17 -13.86 8.12
CA GLN A 32 -7.47 -15.14 8.13
C GLN A 32 -6.04 -15.04 8.71
N ASN A 33 -5.43 -13.86 8.65
CA ASN A 33 -4.08 -13.62 9.12
C ASN A 33 -3.94 -12.20 9.70
N ASP A 34 -4.11 -12.09 11.01
CA ASP A 34 -3.95 -10.82 11.75
C ASP A 34 -2.53 -10.25 11.69
N SER A 35 -1.53 -11.05 11.29
CA SER A 35 -0.13 -10.62 11.15
C SER A 35 0.22 -10.13 9.75
N MET A 36 -0.72 -10.11 8.80
CA MET A 36 -0.46 -9.62 7.45
C MET A 36 -0.18 -8.10 7.47
N PRO A 37 1.01 -7.64 7.02
CA PRO A 37 1.32 -6.23 7.01
C PRO A 37 0.47 -5.48 5.99
N VAL A 38 -0.11 -4.36 6.42
CA VAL A 38 -0.79 -3.39 5.55
C VAL A 38 0.00 -2.09 5.58
N ILE A 39 0.44 -1.62 4.42
CA ILE A 39 1.25 -0.41 4.30
C ILE A 39 0.41 0.69 3.66
N ASP A 40 0.27 1.81 4.37
CA ASP A 40 -0.34 3.02 3.82
C ASP A 40 0.76 3.95 3.28
N VAL A 41 0.80 4.07 1.95
CA VAL A 41 1.84 4.84 1.23
C VAL A 41 1.43 6.27 0.89
N ARG A 42 0.28 6.73 1.39
CA ARG A 42 -0.24 8.10 1.17
C ARG A 42 0.60 9.15 1.90
N GLU A 43 0.31 10.42 1.69
CA GLU A 43 0.96 11.53 2.39
C GLU A 43 0.52 11.62 3.87
N ASP A 44 1.39 12.12 4.75
CA ASP A 44 1.13 12.22 6.20
C ASP A 44 -0.20 12.93 6.52
N ARG A 45 -0.54 13.97 5.74
CA ARG A 45 -1.77 14.75 5.95
C ARG A 45 -3.05 13.93 5.70
N GLU A 46 -2.97 12.92 4.85
CA GLU A 46 -4.09 12.03 4.53
C GLU A 46 -4.20 10.95 5.58
N VAL A 47 -3.07 10.38 6.00
CA VAL A 47 -2.99 9.41 7.10
C VAL A 47 -3.52 10.00 8.41
N ARG A 48 -3.18 11.26 8.71
CA ARG A 48 -3.74 11.98 9.88
C ARG A 48 -5.26 12.13 9.85
N LYS A 49 -5.91 12.04 8.69
CA LYS A 49 -7.38 12.09 8.57
C LYS A 49 -8.02 10.71 8.77
N GLY A 50 -7.22 9.66 8.84
CA GLY A 50 -7.68 8.29 9.01
C GLY A 50 -6.84 7.32 8.19
N ILE A 51 -6.58 6.16 8.77
CA ILE A 51 -5.85 5.04 8.21
C ILE A 51 -6.61 3.74 8.54
N ILE A 52 -6.39 2.70 7.75
CA ILE A 52 -6.93 1.37 8.05
C ILE A 52 -6.38 0.93 9.42
N PRO A 53 -7.22 0.47 10.36
CA PRO A 53 -6.75 -0.01 11.65
C PRO A 53 -5.67 -1.09 11.50
N GLY A 54 -4.56 -0.95 12.22
CA GLY A 54 -3.42 -1.86 12.16
C GLY A 54 -2.45 -1.63 10.99
N ALA A 55 -2.76 -0.73 10.04
CA ALA A 55 -1.83 -0.42 8.97
C ALA A 55 -0.66 0.44 9.45
N ILE A 56 0.51 0.19 8.87
CA ILE A 56 1.75 0.91 9.10
C ILE A 56 1.86 1.98 8.02
N HIS A 57 2.08 3.23 8.42
CA HIS A 57 2.32 4.29 7.46
C HIS A 57 3.81 4.35 7.06
N ILE A 58 4.09 4.19 5.76
CA ILE A 58 5.40 4.44 5.16
C ILE A 58 5.16 5.20 3.86
N GLY A 59 5.43 6.51 3.85
CA GLY A 59 5.18 7.35 2.67
C GLY A 59 5.90 6.84 1.43
N ARG A 60 5.26 6.95 0.25
CA ARG A 60 5.80 6.38 -1.00
C ARG A 60 7.23 6.84 -1.32
N GLY A 61 7.60 8.08 -1.00
CA GLY A 61 8.94 8.63 -1.28
C GLY A 61 10.08 8.07 -0.43
N VAL A 62 9.78 7.33 0.65
CA VAL A 62 10.78 6.71 1.54
C VAL A 62 10.61 5.21 1.68
N LEU A 63 9.63 4.63 0.97
CA LEU A 63 9.26 3.23 1.10
C LEU A 63 10.45 2.29 0.87
N GLU A 64 11.16 2.46 -0.23
CA GLU A 64 12.28 1.61 -0.63
C GLU A 64 13.45 1.68 0.37
N ARG A 65 13.61 2.83 1.05
CA ARG A 65 14.66 3.04 2.06
C ARG A 65 14.29 2.40 3.40
N ASP A 66 13.03 2.53 3.82
CA ASP A 66 12.62 2.24 5.19
C ASP A 66 11.97 0.85 5.35
N ILE A 67 11.51 0.23 4.25
CA ILE A 67 10.75 -1.03 4.30
C ILE A 67 11.52 -2.19 4.97
N GLU A 68 12.81 -2.34 4.70
CA GLU A 68 13.59 -3.45 5.28
C GLU A 68 13.77 -3.33 6.79
N SER A 69 13.75 -2.10 7.33
CA SER A 69 13.82 -1.85 8.77
C SER A 69 12.46 -2.02 9.45
N MET A 70 11.39 -1.63 8.77
CA MET A 70 10.03 -1.65 9.31
C MET A 70 9.37 -3.03 9.21
N ILE A 71 9.67 -3.80 8.16
CA ILE A 71 9.17 -5.15 7.92
C ILE A 71 10.38 -6.04 7.61
N PRO A 72 11.07 -6.54 8.65
CA PRO A 72 12.30 -7.30 8.48
C PRO A 72 12.07 -8.74 8.00
N ASP A 73 10.84 -9.27 8.13
CA ASP A 73 10.51 -10.60 7.61
C ASP A 73 10.45 -10.58 6.08
N LYS A 74 11.20 -11.48 5.45
CA LYS A 74 11.36 -11.59 3.99
C LYS A 74 10.65 -12.81 3.41
N ASN A 75 9.94 -13.58 4.23
CA ASN A 75 9.28 -14.83 3.85
C ASN A 75 7.79 -14.65 3.57
#